data_AF-A0A0P7CBU3-F1
#
_entry.id   AF-A0A0P7CBU3-F1
#
_cell.length_a   1.000
_cell.length_b   1.000
_cell.length_c   1.000
_cell.angle_alpha   90.00
_cell.angle_beta   90.00
_cell.angle_gamma   90.00
#
_symmetry.space_group_name_H-M   'P 1'
#
loop_
_entity.id
_entity.type
_entity.pdbx_description
1 polymer ?
#
loop_
_entity_poly.entity_id
_entity_poly.type
_entity_poly.pdbx_seq_one_letter_code
_entity_poly.pdbx_strand_id
1 'polypeptide(L)'
;MRRHRGVAMSMSGDDESSRGQVPSLFDLLGCGIVADDQATCVLAYTGSALQALNATHINLGSAVSEPDVPVLLFEPSAEIRSSRPDSTSREIQTEFIIMEGFNRLLPDSRIALLENWYATRNNDRYTLHDHRGFMWVSGETRADPDWGAAARRKRKVLVLYGTALGISQPPNELDTYRVGDRRAEFEKARQEGRIATAFVAWREAV
;
A
#
# COMPACT_ATOMS: atom_id res chain seq x y z
N MET A 1 -1.22 -52.97 0.88
CA MET A 1 -1.98 -52.80 -0.39
C MET A 1 -3.12 -51.81 -0.14
N ARG A 2 -3.57 -51.03 -1.14
CA ARG A 2 -4.53 -49.91 -0.99
C ARG A 2 -6.00 -50.38 -0.99
N ARG A 3 -6.86 -49.68 -0.23
CA ARG A 3 -8.30 -49.37 -0.53
C ARG A 3 -9.30 -50.57 -0.52
N HIS A 4 -10.63 -50.45 -0.35
CA HIS A 4 -11.62 -49.36 -0.18
C HIS A 4 -12.83 -49.85 0.66
N ARG A 5 -13.55 -48.92 1.33
CA ARG A 5 -15.03 -48.67 1.34
C ARG A 5 -15.47 -48.13 2.72
N GLY A 6 -16.48 -47.27 2.87
CA GLY A 6 -17.44 -46.77 1.86
C GLY A 6 -18.18 -45.49 2.31
N VAL A 7 -19.25 -45.16 1.57
CA VAL A 7 -19.97 -43.88 1.49
C VAL A 7 -21.43 -44.21 1.12
N ALA A 8 -22.50 -43.64 1.68
CA ALA A 8 -22.71 -42.67 2.78
C ALA A 8 -24.05 -43.05 3.49
N MET A 9 -24.66 -42.13 4.27
CA MET A 9 -26.10 -41.79 4.16
C MET A 9 -26.46 -40.53 4.99
N SER A 10 -27.55 -39.86 4.60
CA SER A 10 -28.03 -38.55 5.08
C SER A 10 -29.28 -38.70 5.97
N MET A 11 -29.62 -37.68 6.78
CA MET A 11 -30.93 -36.97 6.74
C MET A 11 -31.11 -35.98 7.91
N SER A 12 -31.27 -34.70 7.54
CA SER A 12 -32.18 -33.65 8.06
C SER A 12 -32.64 -33.62 9.53
N GLY A 13 -32.56 -32.41 10.10
CA GLY A 13 -33.34 -31.96 11.26
C GLY A 13 -33.25 -30.43 11.42
N ASP A 14 -34.18 -29.71 10.79
CA ASP A 14 -34.48 -28.29 11.09
C ASP A 14 -35.09 -28.21 12.52
N ASP A 15 -35.17 -27.09 13.24
CA ASP A 15 -35.21 -25.67 12.85
C ASP A 15 -34.81 -24.76 14.06
N GLU A 16 -34.93 -23.45 13.89
CA GLU A 16 -34.95 -22.35 14.88
C GLU A 16 -33.62 -21.79 15.43
N SER A 17 -33.25 -20.65 14.82
CA SER A 17 -33.13 -19.35 15.51
C SER A 17 -31.81 -18.92 16.16
N SER A 18 -31.21 -17.90 15.53
CA SER A 18 -30.61 -16.74 16.20
C SER A 18 -29.29 -16.92 16.95
N ARG A 19 -28.21 -17.16 16.19
CA ARG A 19 -26.92 -16.51 16.48
C ARG A 19 -26.44 -15.76 15.24
N GLY A 20 -26.26 -14.45 15.40
CA GLY A 20 -25.95 -13.54 14.29
C GLY A 20 -24.68 -13.94 13.55
N GLN A 21 -24.85 -14.26 12.27
CA GLN A 21 -23.74 -14.42 11.34
C GLN A 21 -23.08 -13.05 11.17
N VAL A 22 -21.90 -12.86 11.76
CA VAL A 22 -21.08 -11.68 11.50
C VAL A 22 -20.70 -11.73 10.03
N PRO A 23 -21.05 -10.73 9.19
CA PRO A 23 -20.68 -10.74 7.79
C PRO A 23 -19.15 -10.81 7.66
N SER A 24 -18.67 -11.55 6.67
CA SER A 24 -17.24 -11.57 6.38
C SER A 24 -16.83 -10.19 5.83
N LEU A 25 -15.55 -9.83 5.93
CA LEU A 25 -15.07 -8.55 5.42
C LEU A 25 -15.30 -8.39 3.89
N PHE A 26 -15.45 -9.52 3.17
CA PHE A 26 -15.81 -9.55 1.75
C PHE A 26 -17.24 -9.05 1.48
N ASP A 27 -18.20 -9.32 2.39
CA ASP A 27 -19.60 -8.92 2.25
C ASP A 27 -19.78 -7.39 2.42
N LEU A 28 -18.81 -6.71 3.03
CA LEU A 28 -18.80 -5.26 3.28
C LEU A 28 -18.19 -4.43 2.16
N LEU A 29 -17.46 -5.04 1.21
CA LEU A 29 -16.62 -4.30 0.25
C LEU A 29 -17.14 -4.31 -1.20
N GLY A 30 -18.01 -5.24 -1.59
CA GLY A 30 -18.92 -5.05 -2.75
C GLY A 30 -18.30 -4.78 -4.14
N CYS A 31 -17.00 -5.00 -4.33
CA CYS A 31 -16.30 -4.71 -5.58
C CYS A 31 -15.66 -5.97 -6.19
N GLY A 32 -15.92 -6.21 -7.48
CA GLY A 32 -15.22 -7.23 -8.25
C GLY A 32 -13.82 -6.75 -8.60
N ILE A 33 -12.79 -7.50 -8.22
CA ILE A 33 -11.39 -7.19 -8.54
C ILE A 33 -11.16 -7.47 -10.03
N VAL A 34 -11.04 -6.40 -10.82
CA VAL A 34 -10.42 -6.47 -12.15
C VAL A 34 -8.93 -6.25 -11.93
N ALA A 35 -8.11 -7.26 -12.23
CA ALA A 35 -6.67 -7.16 -12.07
C ALA A 35 -6.09 -6.12 -13.04
N ASP A 36 -5.35 -5.16 -12.49
CA ASP A 36 -4.40 -4.31 -13.20
C ASP A 36 -3.00 -4.66 -12.67
N ASP A 37 -1.99 -4.68 -13.54
CA ASP A 37 -0.89 -5.63 -13.42
C ASP A 37 0.36 -5.11 -12.65
N GLN A 38 0.29 -3.96 -11.98
CA GLN A 38 1.52 -3.26 -11.51
C GLN A 38 1.64 -2.81 -10.04
N ALA A 39 0.58 -2.52 -9.26
CA ALA A 39 0.74 -2.17 -7.82
C ALA A 39 -0.54 -2.24 -6.96
N THR A 40 -0.38 -2.53 -5.67
CA THR A 40 -1.40 -2.31 -4.63
C THR A 40 -1.30 -0.87 -4.10
N CYS A 41 -2.43 -0.23 -3.79
CA CYS A 41 -2.47 1.16 -3.32
C CYS A 41 -3.15 1.29 -1.94
N VAL A 42 -2.59 2.14 -1.06
CA VAL A 42 -3.18 2.49 0.25
C VAL A 42 -3.06 4.00 0.51
N LEU A 43 -4.05 4.54 1.23
CA LEU A 43 -4.05 5.90 1.75
C LEU A 43 -3.75 5.87 3.25
N ALA A 44 -2.89 6.77 3.71
CA ALA A 44 -2.58 6.95 5.13
C ALA A 44 -2.40 8.43 5.49
N TYR A 45 -2.05 8.69 6.75
CA TYR A 45 -2.04 10.03 7.33
C TYR A 45 -0.95 10.22 8.37
N THR A 46 -0.39 11.43 8.45
CA THR A 46 0.44 11.88 9.58
C THR A 46 -0.27 12.99 10.37
N GLY A 47 -1.40 12.68 11.00
CA GLY A 47 -2.23 13.61 11.77
C GLY A 47 -3.00 12.88 12.88
N SER A 48 -3.12 13.50 14.06
CA SER A 48 -3.57 12.90 15.35
C SER A 48 -3.08 11.45 15.64
N ALA A 49 -1.89 11.14 15.13
CA ALA A 49 -0.91 10.13 15.55
C ALA A 49 -1.29 8.63 15.58
N LEU A 50 -2.46 8.22 16.08
CA LEU A 50 -2.75 6.79 16.27
C LEU A 50 -3.40 6.12 15.06
N GLN A 51 -4.59 6.55 14.61
CA GLN A 51 -5.46 5.63 13.85
C GLN A 51 -4.94 5.22 12.46
N ALA A 52 -4.43 6.13 11.63
CA ALA A 52 -3.97 5.76 10.28
C ALA A 52 -2.61 5.04 10.26
N LEU A 53 -1.69 5.43 11.16
CA LEU A 53 -0.42 4.72 11.35
C LEU A 53 -0.63 3.40 12.13
N ASN A 54 -1.71 3.25 12.90
CA ASN A 54 -2.16 1.96 13.45
C ASN A 54 -2.99 1.13 12.46
N ALA A 55 -3.52 1.70 11.37
CA ALA A 55 -4.20 0.95 10.32
C ALA A 55 -3.20 0.37 9.30
N THR A 56 -2.07 1.04 9.12
CA THR A 56 -1.01 0.67 8.15
C THR A 56 0.28 0.17 8.81
N HIS A 57 0.51 0.44 10.10
CA HIS A 57 1.70 0.09 10.89
C HIS A 57 3.03 0.71 10.43
N ILE A 58 2.95 1.73 9.59
CA ILE A 58 4.09 2.38 8.96
C ILE A 58 4.61 3.50 9.87
N ASN A 59 5.89 3.44 10.24
CA ASN A 59 6.56 4.48 11.00
C ASN A 59 7.43 5.33 10.07
N LEU A 60 6.97 6.55 9.77
CA LEU A 60 7.71 7.51 8.93
C LEU A 60 8.79 8.29 9.71
N GLY A 61 8.92 8.07 11.01
CA GLY A 61 9.93 8.71 11.86
C GLY A 61 9.78 10.24 11.91
N SER A 62 10.92 10.93 11.99
CA SER A 62 10.99 12.40 11.98
C SER A 62 10.79 13.02 10.58
N ALA A 63 10.70 12.19 9.54
CA ALA A 63 10.64 12.64 8.15
C ALA A 63 9.36 13.42 7.79
N VAL A 64 8.33 13.35 8.63
CA VAL A 64 7.07 14.10 8.49
C VAL A 64 6.69 14.77 9.81
N SER A 65 7.04 16.05 9.95
CA SER A 65 6.75 16.87 11.14
C SER A 65 5.46 17.69 11.04
N GLU A 66 4.82 17.73 9.86
CA GLU A 66 3.54 18.41 9.66
C GLU A 66 2.35 17.54 10.10
N PRO A 67 1.33 18.11 10.78
CA PRO A 67 0.07 17.45 10.99
C PRO A 67 -0.75 17.36 9.69
N ASP A 68 -1.59 16.34 9.63
CA ASP A 68 -2.53 16.01 8.55
C ASP A 68 -1.88 15.95 7.17
N VAL A 69 -0.67 15.39 7.05
CA VAL A 69 -0.13 15.08 5.71
C VAL A 69 -0.88 13.88 5.16
N PRO A 70 -1.55 14.02 4.01
CA PRO A 70 -2.12 12.89 3.28
C PRO A 70 -0.98 12.10 2.64
N VAL A 71 -0.91 10.81 2.95
CA VAL A 71 0.09 9.87 2.45
C VAL A 71 -0.58 8.93 1.44
N LEU A 72 0.11 8.67 0.34
CA LEU A 72 -0.28 7.76 -0.72
C LEU A 72 0.84 6.73 -0.88
N LEU A 73 0.49 5.44 -0.83
CA LEU A 73 1.46 4.36 -0.87
C LEU A 73 1.17 3.44 -2.05
N PHE A 74 2.21 3.15 -2.83
CA PHE A 74 2.17 2.23 -3.97
C PHE A 74 3.18 1.11 -3.74
N GLU A 75 2.69 -0.12 -3.65
CA GLU A 75 3.51 -1.32 -3.48
C GLU A 75 3.42 -2.20 -4.73
N PRO A 76 4.48 -2.28 -5.56
CA PRO A 76 4.50 -3.17 -6.71
C PRO A 76 4.27 -4.63 -6.32
N SER A 77 3.49 -5.34 -7.13
CA SER A 77 3.08 -6.74 -6.87
C SER A 77 4.23 -7.76 -7.04
N ALA A 78 5.32 -7.36 -7.68
CA ALA A 78 6.50 -8.18 -7.92
C ALA A 78 7.78 -7.39 -7.61
N GLU A 79 8.80 -8.06 -7.08
CA GLU A 79 10.10 -7.46 -6.82
C GLU A 79 11.10 -7.82 -7.92
N ILE A 80 11.68 -6.82 -8.59
CA ILE A 80 12.70 -7.04 -9.63
C ILE A 80 14.07 -6.67 -9.07
N ARG A 81 14.89 -7.66 -8.73
CA ARG A 81 16.24 -7.42 -8.17
C ARG A 81 17.34 -7.51 -9.23
N SER A 82 18.28 -6.57 -9.18
CA SER A 82 19.58 -6.66 -9.86
C SER A 82 20.68 -6.95 -8.85
N SER A 83 21.47 -8.00 -9.11
CA SER A 83 22.67 -8.33 -8.33
C SER A 83 23.87 -7.52 -8.82
N ARG A 84 24.66 -6.99 -7.88
CA ARG A 84 25.82 -6.13 -8.15
C ARG A 84 27.14 -6.86 -7.86
N PRO A 85 28.28 -6.40 -8.44
CA PRO A 85 29.59 -7.01 -8.19
C PRO A 85 30.06 -6.97 -6.73
N ASP A 86 29.50 -6.08 -5.91
CA ASP A 86 29.74 -5.97 -4.46
C ASP A 86 28.92 -6.99 -3.63
N SER A 87 28.29 -7.98 -4.28
CA SER A 87 27.34 -8.95 -3.70
C SER A 87 26.07 -8.34 -3.11
N THR A 88 25.79 -7.04 -3.31
CA THR A 88 24.51 -6.45 -2.94
C THR A 88 23.45 -6.68 -4.02
N SER A 89 22.17 -6.73 -3.63
CA SER A 89 21.04 -6.68 -4.55
C SER A 89 20.27 -5.38 -4.36
N ARG A 90 19.81 -4.75 -5.44
CA ARG A 90 18.85 -3.63 -5.34
C ARG A 90 17.59 -3.90 -6.17
N GLU A 91 16.47 -3.39 -5.66
CA GLU A 91 15.18 -3.42 -6.35
C GLU A 91 15.18 -2.33 -7.43
N ILE A 92 15.02 -2.75 -8.69
CA ILE A 92 15.27 -1.94 -9.89
C ILE A 92 14.24 -0.81 -10.02
N GLN A 93 12.96 -1.04 -9.73
CA GLN A 93 11.90 -0.04 -9.89
C GLN A 93 12.09 1.13 -8.92
N THR A 94 12.48 0.82 -7.67
CA THR A 94 12.87 1.78 -6.63
C THR A 94 14.12 2.55 -7.03
N GLU A 95 15.14 1.91 -7.60
CA GLU A 95 16.31 2.64 -8.11
C GLU A 95 15.92 3.62 -9.25
N PHE A 96 15.04 3.21 -10.17
CA PHE A 96 14.58 4.08 -11.26
C PHE A 96 13.83 5.32 -10.75
N ILE A 97 12.84 5.18 -9.86
CA ILE A 97 12.11 6.36 -9.36
C ILE A 97 13.03 7.28 -8.52
N ILE A 98 14.05 6.74 -7.85
CA ILE A 98 15.09 7.52 -7.17
C ILE A 98 15.96 8.29 -8.16
N MET A 99 16.33 7.69 -9.30
CA MET A 99 17.05 8.38 -10.37
C MET A 99 16.22 9.54 -10.98
N GLU A 100 14.90 9.42 -11.00
CA GLU A 100 13.96 10.46 -11.43
C GLU A 100 13.64 11.51 -10.35
N GLY A 101 14.34 11.47 -9.20
CA GLY A 101 14.36 12.53 -8.19
C GLY A 101 13.76 12.17 -6.82
N PHE A 102 13.13 11.00 -6.65
CA PHE A 102 12.65 10.59 -5.32
C PHE A 102 13.82 10.35 -4.36
N ASN A 103 13.61 10.61 -3.07
CA ASN A 103 14.58 10.29 -2.04
C ASN A 103 14.40 8.86 -1.55
N ARG A 104 15.50 8.21 -1.15
CA ARG A 104 15.43 6.94 -0.40
C ARG A 104 14.96 7.24 1.03
N LEU A 105 13.95 6.52 1.51
CA LEU A 105 13.44 6.68 2.87
C LEU A 105 14.37 5.96 3.87
N LEU A 106 15.21 6.73 4.56
CA LEU A 106 16.05 6.31 5.68
C LEU A 106 15.57 7.03 6.96
N PRO A 107 15.96 6.62 8.18
CA PRO A 107 15.43 7.17 9.45
C PRO A 107 15.42 8.69 9.56
N ASP A 108 16.48 9.34 9.07
CA ASP A 108 16.69 10.79 9.16
C ASP A 108 16.61 11.48 7.79
N SER A 109 15.96 10.85 6.80
CA SER A 109 15.80 11.40 5.46
C SER A 109 14.93 12.66 5.47
N ARG A 110 15.45 13.74 4.88
CA ARG A 110 14.62 14.88 4.45
C ARG A 110 13.90 14.49 3.17
N ILE A 111 12.58 14.69 3.14
CA ILE A 111 11.75 14.39 1.96
C ILE A 111 11.63 15.64 1.10
N ALA A 112 12.09 15.57 -0.15
CA ALA A 112 11.99 16.66 -1.11
C ALA A 112 10.56 16.86 -1.64
N LEU A 113 10.27 18.07 -2.10
CA LEU A 113 9.11 18.36 -2.94
C LEU A 113 9.54 18.28 -4.40
N LEU A 114 8.82 17.50 -5.21
CA LEU A 114 9.04 17.36 -6.64
C LEU A 114 7.91 18.08 -7.39
N GLU A 115 8.17 19.33 -7.77
CA GLU A 115 7.14 20.26 -8.31
C GLU A 115 6.51 19.79 -9.63
N ASN A 116 7.27 19.05 -10.45
CA ASN A 116 6.81 18.54 -11.75
C ASN A 116 6.10 17.17 -11.64
N TRP A 117 6.26 16.45 -10.53
CA TRP A 117 5.52 15.23 -10.26
C TRP A 117 4.17 15.54 -9.63
N TYR A 118 3.16 14.72 -9.93
CA TYR A 118 1.83 14.91 -9.35
C TYR A 118 1.06 13.61 -9.17
N ALA A 119 0.20 13.59 -8.16
CA ALA A 119 -0.80 12.55 -7.96
C ALA A 119 -2.18 13.06 -8.38
N THR A 120 -2.95 12.19 -9.01
CA THR A 120 -4.37 12.39 -9.34
C THR A 120 -5.25 11.31 -8.71
N ARG A 121 -6.56 11.56 -8.68
CA ARG A 121 -7.58 10.54 -8.41
C ARG A 121 -8.71 10.66 -9.43
N ASN A 122 -9.10 9.53 -9.99
CA ASN A 122 -10.30 9.36 -10.79
C ASN A 122 -11.12 8.20 -10.19
N ASN A 123 -12.34 8.48 -9.72
CA ASN A 123 -13.12 7.56 -8.88
C ASN A 123 -12.26 7.05 -7.70
N ASP A 124 -12.14 5.73 -7.47
CA ASP A 124 -11.28 5.17 -6.41
C ASP A 124 -9.88 4.76 -6.90
N ARG A 125 -9.50 5.16 -8.13
CA ARG A 125 -8.17 4.95 -8.69
C ARG A 125 -7.27 6.16 -8.44
N TYR A 126 -6.13 5.90 -7.84
CA TYR A 126 -5.06 6.87 -7.58
C TYR A 126 -3.92 6.63 -8.55
N THR A 127 -3.40 7.71 -9.14
CA THR A 127 -2.36 7.64 -10.17
C THR A 127 -1.24 8.62 -9.85
N LEU A 128 -0.01 8.12 -9.83
CA LEU A 128 1.20 8.94 -9.80
C LEU A 128 1.66 9.22 -11.24
N HIS A 129 1.97 10.47 -11.54
CA HIS A 129 2.48 10.92 -12.82
C HIS A 129 3.89 11.48 -12.69
N ASP A 130 4.74 11.13 -13.65
CA ASP A 130 6.12 11.62 -13.75
C ASP A 130 6.20 13.09 -14.19
N HIS A 131 7.42 13.61 -14.26
CA HIS A 131 7.69 15.00 -14.67
C HIS A 131 7.29 15.34 -16.13
N ARG A 132 6.90 14.34 -16.95
CA ARG A 132 6.39 14.49 -18.33
C ARG A 132 4.86 14.32 -18.39
N GLY A 133 4.21 13.99 -17.28
CA GLY A 133 2.79 13.69 -17.18
C GLY A 133 2.40 12.25 -17.49
N PHE A 134 3.37 11.38 -17.80
CA PHE A 134 3.10 9.95 -18.01
C PHE A 134 2.78 9.28 -16.69
N MET A 135 1.86 8.31 -16.71
CA MET A 135 1.58 7.47 -15.55
C MET A 135 2.84 6.68 -15.18
N TRP A 136 3.27 6.79 -13.92
CA TRP A 136 4.31 5.95 -13.33
C TRP A 136 3.72 4.69 -12.72
N VAL A 137 2.67 4.86 -11.91
CA VAL A 137 1.96 3.78 -11.24
C VAL A 137 0.53 4.23 -10.95
N SER A 138 -0.41 3.28 -10.97
CA SER A 138 -1.74 3.49 -10.41
C SER A 138 -2.16 2.32 -9.53
N GLY A 139 -3.18 2.53 -8.72
CA GLY A 139 -3.84 1.47 -7.96
C GLY A 139 -5.15 1.96 -7.36
N GLU A 140 -5.98 1.03 -6.93
CA GLU A 140 -7.34 1.31 -6.46
C GLU A 140 -7.43 1.20 -4.94
N THR A 141 -8.08 2.17 -4.32
CA THR A 141 -8.32 2.19 -2.87
C THR A 141 -9.41 3.20 -2.54
N ARG A 142 -10.28 2.89 -1.56
CA ARG A 142 -11.40 3.76 -1.21
C ARG A 142 -10.91 4.91 -0.35
N ALA A 143 -11.26 6.13 -0.75
CA ALA A 143 -10.89 7.32 0.02
C ALA A 143 -11.65 7.43 1.35
N ASP A 144 -10.88 7.64 2.42
CA ASP A 144 -11.39 8.33 3.60
C ASP A 144 -11.79 9.78 3.19
N PRO A 145 -13.00 10.25 3.52
CA PRO A 145 -13.43 11.63 3.26
C PRO A 145 -12.45 12.69 3.78
N ASP A 146 -11.85 12.47 4.95
CA ASP A 146 -10.89 13.38 5.53
C ASP A 146 -9.62 13.42 4.66
N TRP A 147 -9.12 12.27 4.19
CA TRP A 147 -7.90 12.20 3.37
C TRP A 147 -8.05 13.06 2.11
N GLY A 148 -9.21 12.98 1.45
CA GLY A 148 -9.53 13.83 0.31
C GLY A 148 -9.54 15.32 0.67
N ALA A 149 -10.10 15.69 1.83
CA ALA A 149 -10.08 17.07 2.31
C ALA A 149 -8.67 17.57 2.65
N ALA A 150 -7.79 16.72 3.21
CA ALA A 150 -6.40 17.06 3.48
C ALA A 150 -5.58 17.23 2.20
N ALA A 151 -5.71 16.34 1.22
CA ALA A 151 -5.04 16.46 -0.09
C ALA A 151 -5.44 17.74 -0.83
N ARG A 152 -6.73 18.07 -0.84
CA ARG A 152 -7.24 19.35 -1.36
C ARG A 152 -6.65 20.56 -0.62
N ARG A 153 -6.68 20.55 0.71
CA ARG A 153 -6.22 21.66 1.58
C ARG A 153 -4.71 21.91 1.46
N LYS A 154 -3.90 20.83 1.46
CA LYS A 154 -2.43 20.90 1.40
C LYS A 154 -1.90 21.14 -0.02
N ARG A 155 -2.67 20.80 -1.07
CA ARG A 155 -2.24 20.78 -2.48
C ARG A 155 -1.00 19.92 -2.77
N LYS A 156 -0.58 19.10 -1.82
CA LYS A 156 0.52 18.13 -1.92
C LYS A 156 0.13 16.85 -1.18
N VAL A 157 0.64 15.72 -1.65
CA VAL A 157 0.60 14.43 -0.94
C VAL A 157 2.02 13.94 -0.74
N LEU A 158 2.24 13.20 0.34
CA LEU A 158 3.45 12.41 0.51
C LEU A 158 3.27 11.08 -0.22
N VAL A 159 4.20 10.72 -1.10
CA VAL A 159 4.20 9.43 -1.80
C VAL A 159 5.27 8.54 -1.19
N LEU A 160 4.91 7.28 -0.94
CA LEU A 160 5.84 6.17 -0.75
C LEU A 160 5.68 5.18 -1.90
N TYR A 161 6.79 4.77 -2.50
CA TYR A 161 6.84 3.78 -3.56
C TYR A 161 7.92 2.75 -3.24
N GLY A 162 7.61 1.46 -3.33
CA GLY A 162 8.58 0.41 -3.07
C GLY A 162 7.91 -0.93 -2.80
N THR A 163 8.66 -2.02 -2.88
CA THR A 163 8.12 -3.35 -2.53
C THR A 163 8.17 -3.58 -1.03
N ALA A 164 7.23 -4.38 -0.53
CA ALA A 164 7.19 -4.80 0.88
C ALA A 164 7.01 -3.60 1.84
N LEU A 165 5.98 -2.79 1.60
CA LEU A 165 5.53 -1.70 2.47
C LEU A 165 4.57 -2.20 3.58
N GLY A 166 4.29 -3.50 3.65
CA GLY A 166 3.26 -4.07 4.53
C GLY A 166 1.83 -3.89 4.02
N ILE A 167 1.63 -3.56 2.73
CA ILE A 167 0.30 -3.37 2.13
C ILE A 167 -0.31 -4.71 1.73
N SER A 168 0.34 -5.40 0.79
CA SER A 168 -0.14 -6.67 0.25
C SER A 168 0.10 -7.79 1.25
N GLN A 169 -0.81 -8.76 1.28
CA GLN A 169 -0.59 -9.98 2.05
C GLN A 169 0.23 -10.96 1.19
N PRO A 170 1.28 -11.60 1.73
CA PRO A 170 1.99 -12.66 1.02
C PRO A 170 1.00 -13.79 0.66
N PRO A 171 1.02 -14.31 -0.59
CA PRO A 171 0.01 -15.27 -1.07
C PRO A 171 -0.02 -16.60 -0.30
N ASN A 172 1.00 -16.87 0.53
CA ASN A 172 1.13 -18.10 1.32
C ASN A 172 0.81 -17.91 2.82
N GLU A 173 0.41 -16.71 3.28
CA GLU A 173 0.29 -16.38 4.72
C GLU A 173 -1.11 -15.86 5.11
N LEU A 174 -2.16 -16.50 4.59
CA LEU A 174 -3.56 -16.03 4.66
C LEU A 174 -4.09 -15.81 6.10
N ASP A 175 -3.70 -16.63 7.07
CA ASP A 175 -4.21 -16.57 8.46
C ASP A 175 -3.18 -16.07 9.50
N THR A 176 -1.94 -15.80 9.10
CA THR A 176 -0.84 -15.50 10.04
C THR A 176 -0.14 -14.16 9.83
N TYR A 177 -0.36 -13.47 8.69
CA TYR A 177 0.31 -12.19 8.41
C TYR A 177 -0.24 -11.04 9.28
N ARG A 178 0.41 -10.78 10.41
CA ARG A 178 -0.07 -9.84 11.43
C ARG A 178 0.52 -8.45 11.27
N VAL A 179 -0.08 -7.53 12.01
CA VAL A 179 0.43 -6.19 12.38
C VAL A 179 1.95 -6.13 12.57
N GLY A 180 2.50 -7.06 13.35
CA GLY A 180 3.94 -7.09 13.66
C GLY A 180 4.80 -7.41 12.45
N ASP A 181 4.31 -8.31 11.59
CA ASP A 181 5.02 -8.78 10.40
C ASP A 181 5.03 -7.70 9.32
N ARG A 182 3.89 -7.03 9.06
CA ARG A 182 3.80 -5.84 8.20
C ARG A 182 4.78 -4.74 8.61
N ARG A 183 4.88 -4.46 9.91
CA ARG A 183 5.83 -3.47 10.44
C ARG A 183 7.28 -3.93 10.26
N ALA A 184 7.59 -5.19 10.55
CA ALA A 184 8.93 -5.74 10.37
C ALA A 184 9.35 -5.74 8.89
N GLU A 185 8.41 -6.03 7.99
CA GLU A 185 8.58 -5.97 6.54
C GLU A 185 8.91 -4.53 6.09
N PHE A 186 8.07 -3.55 6.46
CA PHE A 186 8.31 -2.14 6.14
C PHE A 186 9.67 -1.65 6.67
N GLU A 187 9.99 -1.93 7.94
CA GLU A 187 11.25 -1.51 8.55
C GLU A 187 12.47 -2.16 7.87
N LYS A 188 12.35 -3.44 7.48
CA LYS A 188 13.39 -4.14 6.70
C LYS A 188 13.54 -3.53 5.31
N ALA A 189 12.45 -3.30 4.58
CA ALA A 189 12.47 -2.67 3.27
C ALA A 189 13.10 -1.27 3.32
N ARG A 190 12.77 -0.49 4.35
CA ARG A 190 13.34 0.83 4.63
C ARG A 190 14.85 0.77 4.89
N GLN A 191 15.32 -0.17 5.72
CA GLN A 191 16.75 -0.39 6.01
C GLN A 191 17.53 -0.89 4.79
N GLU A 192 16.95 -1.80 4.01
CA GLU A 192 17.50 -2.27 2.72
C GLU A 192 17.41 -1.21 1.61
N GLY A 193 16.75 -0.08 1.88
CA GLY A 193 16.63 1.04 0.96
C GLY A 193 15.60 0.85 -0.15
N ARG A 194 14.71 -0.15 -0.05
CA ARG A 194 13.68 -0.52 -1.03
C ARG A 194 12.43 0.37 -1.00
N ILE A 195 12.52 1.56 -0.40
CA ILE A 195 11.44 2.53 -0.32
C ILE A 195 11.95 3.88 -0.82
N ALA A 196 11.31 4.38 -1.88
CA ALA A 196 11.43 5.73 -2.39
C ALA A 196 10.30 6.61 -1.83
N THR A 197 10.58 7.90 -1.63
CA THR A 197 9.60 8.87 -1.14
C THR A 197 9.84 10.29 -1.67
N ALA A 198 8.75 11.02 -1.86
CA ALA A 198 8.74 12.44 -2.20
C ALA A 198 7.39 13.07 -1.83
N PHE A 199 7.38 14.38 -1.58
CA PHE A 199 6.15 15.16 -1.73
C PHE A 199 5.93 15.44 -3.21
N VAL A 200 4.69 15.27 -3.68
CA VAL A 200 4.28 15.60 -5.06
C VAL A 200 3.03 16.48 -5.03
N ALA A 201 2.76 17.22 -6.11
CA ALA A 201 1.57 18.04 -6.20
C ALA A 201 0.28 17.18 -6.21
N TRP A 202 -0.77 17.63 -5.50
CA TRP A 202 -2.10 17.02 -5.61
C TRP A 202 -2.92 17.76 -6.67
N ARG A 203 -3.39 17.02 -7.67
CA ARG A 203 -4.28 17.54 -8.71
C ARG A 203 -5.58 16.75 -8.70
N GLU A 204 -6.71 17.46 -8.65
CA GLU A 204 -8.00 16.83 -8.91
C GLU A 204 -8.07 16.47 -10.40
N ALA A 205 -8.62 15.31 -10.74
CA ALA A 205 -8.94 15.02 -12.13
C ALA A 205 -10.02 16.00 -12.62
N VAL A 206 -9.88 16.43 -13.89
CA VAL A 206 -10.84 17.29 -14.60
C VAL A 206 -11.83 16.41 -15.34
#